data_AF-A0A183FK39-F1
#
_entry.id   AF-A0A183FK39-F1
#
_cell.length_a   1.000
_cell.length_b   1.000
_cell.length_c   1.000
_cell.angle_alpha   90.00
_cell.angle_beta   90.00
_cell.angle_gamma   90.00
#
_symmetry.space_group_name_H-M   'P 1'
#
loop_
_entity.id
_entity.type
_entity.pdbx_description
1 polymer ?
#
loop_
_entity_poly.entity_id
_entity_poly.type
_entity_poly.pdbx_seq_one_letter_code
_entity_poly.pdbx_strand_id
1 'polypeptide(L)'
;MSWLRSKVVLAVLLTGAFTAEVPPGVTDDTSLVEPPMKEEAVNESFELPPEAEWLPGRDSKEPIDGINAALQTMLPLLEPLKQSESQALQNLAKTVSANLGKEPGTRTEKDYANIMDAARSFVRLYWEPRLDRHSAHDVRVLQVFTTWVSYVVGAFRDSKWTKLNEAWPAIEKEAKEGWHSMADYVKKTKNGTALDPKDNYAIHWIELNSILYSLIRFLAYPK
;
A
#
# COMPACT_ATOMS: atom_id res chain seq x y z
N MET A 1 -11.40 40.51 1.22
CA MET A 1 -11.52 40.62 2.70
C MET A 1 -12.71 39.78 3.15
N SER A 2 -12.57 39.11 4.30
CA SER A 2 -13.61 38.36 5.05
C SER A 2 -14.05 37.03 4.41
N TRP A 3 -13.82 35.83 4.96
CA TRP A 3 -13.89 35.30 6.33
C TRP A 3 -15.31 35.27 6.93
N LEU A 4 -15.58 34.17 7.65
CA LEU A 4 -16.76 33.77 8.46
C LEU A 4 -17.90 33.04 7.72
N ARG A 5 -18.17 31.75 8.01
CA ARG A 5 -18.69 31.12 9.26
C ARG A 5 -20.15 31.47 9.56
N SER A 6 -21.03 30.46 9.56
CA SER A 6 -22.15 30.27 10.48
C SER A 6 -22.68 28.83 10.31
N LYS A 7 -22.65 27.90 11.28
CA LYS A 7 -23.24 27.78 12.64
C LYS A 7 -24.74 27.42 12.68
N VAL A 8 -25.00 26.34 13.45
CA VAL A 8 -26.22 25.97 14.21
C VAL A 8 -27.31 25.29 13.34
N VAL A 9 -27.80 24.09 13.70
CA VAL A 9 -28.85 23.88 14.72
C VAL A 9 -28.62 22.63 15.58
N LEU A 10 -28.57 22.88 16.90
CA LEU A 10 -28.84 21.94 17.97
C LEU A 10 -30.34 22.05 18.28
N ALA A 11 -31.08 20.94 18.25
CA ALA A 11 -32.45 20.88 18.77
C ALA A 11 -32.55 19.75 19.78
N VAL A 12 -32.57 20.15 21.06
CA VAL A 12 -32.92 19.32 22.21
C VAL A 12 -34.43 19.29 22.32
N LEU A 13 -35.03 18.10 22.39
CA LEU A 13 -36.37 17.92 22.93
C LEU A 13 -36.35 16.78 23.95
N LEU A 14 -36.27 17.19 25.21
CA LEU A 14 -36.57 16.42 26.42
C LEU A 14 -38.01 16.73 26.79
N THR A 15 -38.93 15.76 26.68
CA THR A 15 -40.20 15.77 27.40
C THR A 15 -40.74 14.35 27.59
N GLY A 16 -41.02 14.00 28.85
CA GLY A 16 -42.09 13.06 29.20
C GLY A 16 -41.69 11.62 29.51
N ALA A 17 -41.06 11.39 30.66
CA ALA A 17 -41.12 10.07 31.31
C ALA A 17 -42.54 9.87 31.86
N PHE A 18 -43.39 9.17 31.11
CA PHE A 18 -44.62 8.59 31.64
C PHE A 18 -44.29 7.28 32.34
N THR A 19 -44.72 7.19 33.59
CA THR A 19 -44.83 5.97 34.38
C THR A 19 -45.67 4.93 33.64
N ALA A 20 -45.11 3.74 33.41
CA ALA A 20 -45.88 2.56 33.04
C ALA A 20 -45.43 1.39 33.92
N GLU A 21 -46.41 0.82 34.60
CA GLU A 21 -46.33 -0.28 35.57
C GLU A 21 -45.77 -1.56 34.92
N VAL A 22 -44.95 -2.29 35.67
CA VAL A 22 -44.47 -3.63 35.33
C VAL A 22 -45.49 -4.65 35.85
N PRO A 23 -46.06 -5.56 35.03
CA PRO A 23 -46.72 -6.74 35.54
C PRO A 23 -45.70 -7.85 35.85
N PRO A 24 -45.85 -8.61 36.94
CA PRO A 24 -44.91 -9.65 37.31
C PRO A 24 -45.17 -10.94 36.52
N GLY A 25 -44.14 -11.47 35.88
CA GLY A 25 -44.18 -12.73 35.16
C GLY A 25 -42.77 -13.20 34.84
N VAL A 26 -42.27 -14.10 35.68
CA VAL A 26 -40.97 -14.78 35.58
C VAL A 26 -40.90 -15.65 34.33
N THR A 27 -39.80 -15.57 33.57
CA THR A 27 -38.97 -16.73 33.22
C THR A 27 -37.55 -16.29 32.88
N ASP A 28 -36.59 -16.89 33.59
CA ASP A 28 -35.18 -16.96 33.21
C ASP A 28 -35.07 -17.37 31.74
N ASP A 29 -34.45 -16.51 30.95
CA ASP A 29 -33.83 -16.91 29.70
C ASP A 29 -32.47 -16.20 29.64
N THR A 30 -31.49 -16.79 30.32
CA THR A 30 -30.09 -16.66 29.96
C THR A 30 -29.92 -17.25 28.56
N SER A 31 -30.43 -16.54 27.55
CA SER A 31 -30.13 -16.81 26.16
C SER A 31 -28.70 -16.31 25.93
N LEU A 32 -27.83 -17.29 25.80
CA LEU A 32 -26.42 -17.19 25.50
C LEU A 32 -26.15 -16.04 24.51
N VAL A 33 -25.44 -15.01 24.98
CA VAL A 33 -24.72 -14.12 24.08
C VAL A 33 -23.77 -15.01 23.31
N GLU A 34 -24.08 -15.28 22.04
CA GLU A 34 -23.12 -15.89 21.14
C GLU A 34 -21.85 -15.05 21.21
N PRO A 35 -20.68 -15.65 21.49
CA PRO A 35 -19.43 -14.91 21.39
C PRO A 35 -19.34 -14.37 19.95
N PRO A 36 -18.80 -13.16 19.75
CA PRO A 36 -18.64 -12.63 18.40
C PRO A 36 -17.91 -13.69 17.57
N MET A 37 -18.52 -14.04 16.43
CA MET A 37 -17.93 -14.90 15.41
C MET A 37 -16.44 -14.57 15.33
N LYS A 38 -15.58 -15.54 15.67
CA LYS A 38 -14.18 -15.46 15.29
C LYS A 38 -14.20 -15.34 13.78
N GLU A 39 -13.85 -14.17 13.25
CA GLU A 39 -13.53 -14.01 11.85
C GLU A 39 -12.53 -15.12 11.53
N GLU A 40 -12.93 -16.04 10.66
CA GLU A 40 -12.04 -17.08 10.17
C GLU A 40 -10.81 -16.36 9.61
N ALA A 41 -9.65 -16.63 10.20
CA ALA A 41 -8.40 -16.07 9.74
C ALA A 41 -8.31 -16.30 8.23
N VAL A 42 -8.27 -15.22 7.46
CA VAL A 42 -8.13 -15.24 6.00
C VAL A 42 -6.73 -15.77 5.69
N ASN A 43 -6.58 -17.09 5.77
CA ASN A 43 -5.27 -17.73 5.88
C ASN A 43 -4.59 -17.85 4.52
N GLU A 44 -5.38 -17.98 3.44
CA GLU A 44 -4.90 -18.21 2.08
C GLU A 44 -4.60 -16.92 1.29
N SER A 45 -5.13 -15.74 1.67
CA SER A 45 -5.02 -14.54 0.81
C SER A 45 -3.70 -13.75 0.93
N PHE A 46 -2.94 -13.94 2.01
CA PHE A 46 -1.75 -13.12 2.34
C PHE A 46 -0.42 -13.80 2.03
N GLU A 47 -0.43 -15.06 1.59
CA GLU A 47 0.80 -15.72 1.13
C GLU A 47 1.29 -15.03 -0.15
N LEU A 48 2.53 -14.55 -0.14
CA LEU A 48 3.20 -14.11 -1.35
C LEU A 48 3.70 -15.39 -2.06
N PRO A 49 3.43 -15.57 -3.36
CA PRO A 49 4.05 -16.66 -4.07
C PRO A 49 5.59 -16.57 -4.01
N PRO A 50 6.28 -17.71 -4.19
CA PRO A 50 7.72 -17.82 -3.97
C PRO A 50 8.51 -16.71 -4.67
N GLU A 51 9.56 -16.19 -4.04
CA GLU A 51 10.41 -15.16 -4.65
C GLU A 51 10.88 -15.54 -6.07
N ALA A 52 11.10 -16.83 -6.35
CA ALA A 52 11.47 -17.33 -7.68
C ALA A 52 10.39 -17.17 -8.76
N GLU A 53 9.10 -17.06 -8.40
CA GLU A 53 8.00 -16.77 -9.31
C GLU A 53 7.82 -15.25 -9.53
N TRP A 54 8.36 -14.44 -8.61
CA TRP A 54 8.19 -12.99 -8.54
C TRP A 54 9.40 -12.23 -9.05
N LEU A 55 10.58 -12.81 -8.86
CA LEU A 55 11.86 -12.23 -9.21
C LEU A 55 12.46 -13.15 -10.28
N PRO A 56 12.75 -12.66 -11.48
CA PRO A 56 13.47 -13.49 -12.43
C PRO A 56 14.83 -13.87 -11.84
N GLY A 57 15.32 -15.05 -12.22
CA GLY A 57 16.65 -15.53 -11.84
C GLY A 57 17.73 -14.48 -12.13
N ARG A 58 18.78 -14.48 -11.31
CA ARG A 58 19.90 -13.52 -11.33
C ARG A 58 20.69 -13.43 -12.66
N ASP A 59 20.28 -14.17 -13.68
CA ASP A 59 20.91 -14.22 -15.02
C ASP A 59 20.55 -13.02 -15.91
N SER A 60 19.85 -12.03 -15.37
CA SER A 60 19.57 -10.78 -16.06
C SER A 60 20.84 -9.95 -16.29
N LYS A 61 20.91 -9.29 -17.46
CA LYS A 61 22.02 -8.41 -17.86
C LYS A 61 22.09 -7.11 -17.04
N GLU A 62 20.98 -6.69 -16.44
CA GLU A 62 20.89 -5.56 -15.50
C GLU A 62 19.90 -5.94 -14.37
N PRO A 63 20.24 -5.83 -13.06
CA PRO A 63 19.36 -6.21 -11.95
C PRO A 63 17.92 -5.65 -12.02
N ILE A 64 17.74 -4.60 -12.80
CA ILE A 64 16.51 -3.84 -13.08
C ILE A 64 15.58 -4.55 -14.08
N ASP A 65 16.04 -5.46 -14.95
CA ASP A 65 15.14 -6.14 -15.91
C ASP A 65 14.05 -6.96 -15.20
N GLY A 66 14.32 -7.39 -13.97
CA GLY A 66 13.33 -8.07 -13.15
C GLY A 66 12.22 -7.17 -12.62
N ILE A 67 12.33 -5.85 -12.73
CA ILE A 67 11.28 -4.92 -12.29
C ILE A 67 10.01 -5.10 -13.12
N ASN A 68 10.14 -5.31 -14.44
CA ASN A 68 9.00 -5.57 -15.30
C ASN A 68 8.40 -6.94 -15.02
N ALA A 69 9.23 -7.99 -14.97
CA ALA A 69 8.77 -9.35 -14.71
C ALA A 69 8.03 -9.44 -13.37
N ALA A 70 8.61 -8.86 -12.30
CA ALA A 70 7.96 -8.76 -11.01
C ALA A 70 6.62 -8.04 -11.12
N LEU A 71 6.58 -6.86 -11.75
CA LEU A 71 5.33 -6.12 -11.92
C LEU A 71 4.26 -6.96 -12.62
N GLN A 72 4.58 -7.63 -13.73
CA GLN A 72 3.63 -8.46 -14.47
C GLN A 72 3.08 -9.63 -13.64
N THR A 73 3.92 -10.29 -12.82
CA THR A 73 3.46 -11.34 -11.89
C THR A 73 2.50 -10.79 -10.84
N MET A 74 2.68 -9.54 -10.42
CA MET A 74 1.89 -8.93 -9.35
C MET A 74 0.56 -8.33 -9.80
N LEU A 75 0.45 -7.87 -11.05
CA LEU A 75 -0.76 -7.21 -11.56
C LEU A 75 -2.06 -7.99 -11.25
N PRO A 76 -2.15 -9.32 -11.47
CA PRO A 76 -3.37 -10.06 -11.19
C PRO A 76 -3.75 -10.11 -9.70
N LEU A 77 -2.78 -9.91 -8.81
CA LEU A 77 -2.95 -9.98 -7.35
C LEU A 77 -3.43 -8.67 -6.75
N LEU A 78 -3.45 -7.61 -7.56
CA LEU A 78 -3.92 -6.28 -7.16
C LEU A 78 -5.41 -6.09 -7.44
N GLU A 79 -6.06 -6.99 -8.18
CA GLU A 79 -7.49 -6.93 -8.47
C GLU A 79 -8.33 -7.50 -7.32
N PRO A 80 -9.55 -6.96 -7.07
CA PRO A 80 -10.24 -5.95 -7.87
C PRO A 80 -9.86 -4.50 -7.53
N LEU A 81 -9.65 -3.68 -8.57
CA LEU A 81 -9.39 -2.24 -8.44
C LEU A 81 -10.57 -1.37 -8.93
N LYS A 82 -10.70 -0.15 -8.39
CA LYS A 82 -11.57 0.86 -9.01
C LYS A 82 -11.02 1.24 -10.38
N GLN A 83 -11.88 1.73 -11.27
CA GLN A 83 -11.48 2.10 -12.65
C GLN A 83 -10.27 3.06 -12.69
N SER A 84 -10.23 4.08 -11.83
CA SER A 84 -9.12 5.03 -11.75
C SER A 84 -7.81 4.39 -11.25
N GLU A 85 -7.92 3.44 -10.32
CA GLU A 85 -6.78 2.70 -9.76
C GLU A 85 -6.22 1.72 -10.80
N SER A 86 -7.10 0.99 -11.50
CA SER A 86 -6.73 0.09 -12.60
C SER A 86 -6.06 0.88 -13.74
N GLN A 87 -6.59 2.04 -14.11
CA GLN A 87 -5.97 2.90 -15.14
C GLN A 87 -4.58 3.38 -14.71
N ALA A 88 -4.39 3.77 -13.45
CA ALA A 88 -3.09 4.18 -12.94
C ALA A 88 -2.09 3.01 -12.92
N LEU A 89 -2.54 1.81 -12.55
CA LEU A 89 -1.72 0.61 -12.58
C LEU A 89 -1.33 0.20 -14.01
N GLN A 90 -2.26 0.30 -14.96
CA GLN A 90 -1.97 0.09 -16.39
C GLN A 90 -0.97 1.11 -16.93
N ASN A 91 -1.07 2.37 -16.50
CA ASN A 91 -0.11 3.42 -16.86
C ASN A 91 1.29 3.11 -16.31
N LEU A 92 1.39 2.61 -15.06
CA LEU A 92 2.64 2.12 -14.50
C LEU A 92 3.21 0.97 -15.33
N ALA A 93 2.42 -0.07 -15.62
CA ALA A 93 2.86 -1.21 -16.41
C ALA A 93 3.34 -0.82 -17.82
N LYS A 94 2.64 0.10 -18.48
CA LYS A 94 3.03 0.65 -19.78
C LYS A 94 4.34 1.44 -19.68
N THR A 95 4.50 2.24 -18.63
CA THR A 95 5.71 3.04 -18.40
C THR A 95 6.92 2.15 -18.16
N VAL A 96 6.76 1.11 -17.33
CA VAL A 96 7.81 0.11 -17.11
C VAL A 96 8.19 -0.58 -18.41
N SER A 97 7.21 -1.08 -19.17
CA SER A 97 7.44 -1.76 -20.44
C SER A 97 8.16 -0.86 -21.46
N ALA A 98 7.75 0.41 -21.58
CA ALA A 98 8.34 1.34 -22.55
C ALA A 98 9.79 1.73 -22.20
N ASN A 99 10.11 1.87 -20.91
CA ASN A 99 11.43 2.31 -20.46
C ASN A 99 12.42 1.14 -20.33
N LEU A 100 11.97 -0.01 -19.83
CA LEU A 100 12.81 -1.21 -19.72
C LEU A 100 12.86 -2.02 -21.02
N GLY A 101 11.95 -1.78 -21.98
CA GLY A 101 12.04 -2.34 -23.33
C GLY A 101 13.14 -1.73 -24.19
N LYS A 102 13.77 -0.63 -23.75
CA LYS A 102 14.95 -0.05 -24.41
C LYS A 102 16.15 -0.98 -24.27
N GLU A 103 17.06 -0.91 -25.25
CA GLU A 103 18.30 -1.70 -25.24
C GLU A 103 19.08 -1.48 -23.93
N PRO A 104 19.50 -2.56 -23.23
CA PRO A 104 20.36 -2.44 -22.05
C PRO A 104 21.58 -1.54 -22.31
N GLY A 105 21.97 -0.73 -21.33
CA GLY A 105 23.02 0.27 -21.49
C GLY A 105 22.62 1.60 -22.14
N THR A 106 21.48 1.68 -22.86
CA THR A 106 20.95 2.94 -23.44
C THR A 106 19.96 3.67 -22.52
N ARG A 107 19.48 2.99 -21.48
CA ARG A 107 18.53 3.51 -20.51
C ARG A 107 19.14 4.65 -19.69
N THR A 108 18.37 5.70 -19.46
CA THR A 108 18.81 6.94 -18.79
C THR A 108 18.24 7.07 -17.39
N GLU A 109 18.85 7.89 -16.52
CA GLU A 109 18.30 8.21 -15.19
C GLU A 109 16.84 8.70 -15.28
N LYS A 110 16.53 9.49 -16.32
CA LYS A 110 15.17 9.96 -16.63
C LYS A 110 14.17 8.82 -16.90
N ASP A 111 14.59 7.75 -17.54
CA ASP A 111 13.71 6.61 -17.83
C ASP A 111 13.24 5.92 -16.55
N TYR A 112 14.16 5.80 -15.58
CA TYR A 112 13.87 5.29 -14.25
C TYR A 112 13.06 6.26 -13.41
N ALA A 113 13.35 7.56 -13.48
CA ALA A 113 12.54 8.59 -12.84
C ALA A 113 11.08 8.54 -13.31
N ASN A 114 10.84 8.34 -14.62
CA ASN A 114 9.49 8.20 -15.16
C ASN A 114 8.75 6.99 -14.57
N ILE A 115 9.44 5.85 -14.39
CA ILE A 115 8.84 4.66 -13.75
C ILE A 115 8.46 4.98 -12.30
N MET A 116 9.37 5.60 -11.54
CA MET A 116 9.10 5.94 -10.13
C MET A 116 7.96 6.95 -10.00
N ASP A 117 7.85 7.91 -10.93
CA ASP A 117 6.78 8.90 -10.94
C ASP A 117 5.40 8.27 -11.25
N ALA A 118 5.35 7.32 -12.19
CA ALA A 118 4.15 6.52 -12.45
C ALA A 118 3.76 5.68 -11.22
N ALA A 119 4.73 5.09 -10.52
CA ALA A 119 4.48 4.33 -9.30
C ALA A 119 3.91 5.21 -8.18
N ARG A 120 4.44 6.43 -8.00
CA ARG A 120 3.89 7.39 -7.03
C ARG A 120 2.49 7.83 -7.35
N SER A 121 2.19 8.00 -8.63
CA SER A 121 0.84 8.34 -9.08
C SER A 121 -0.16 7.26 -8.69
N PHE A 122 0.20 5.98 -8.88
CA PHE A 122 -0.61 4.87 -8.40
C PHE A 122 -0.77 4.88 -6.88
N VAL A 123 0.34 5.01 -6.13
CA VAL A 123 0.32 5.07 -4.66
C VAL A 123 -0.68 6.12 -4.20
N ARG A 124 -0.51 7.39 -4.61
CA ARG A 124 -1.38 8.50 -4.20
C ARG A 124 -2.86 8.26 -4.47
N LEU A 125 -3.19 7.77 -5.68
CA LEU A 125 -4.56 7.46 -6.04
C LEU A 125 -5.15 6.33 -5.18
N TYR A 126 -4.33 5.36 -4.77
CA TYR A 126 -4.78 4.20 -4.02
C TYR A 126 -4.99 4.49 -2.53
N TRP A 127 -4.05 5.17 -1.85
CA TRP A 127 -4.10 5.30 -0.39
C TRP A 127 -4.97 6.46 0.10
N GLU A 128 -5.07 7.58 -0.64
CA GLU A 128 -5.82 8.77 -0.20
C GLU A 128 -7.29 8.48 0.16
N PRO A 129 -8.04 7.65 -0.59
CA PRO A 129 -9.42 7.30 -0.23
C PRO A 129 -9.53 6.32 0.95
N ARG A 130 -8.42 5.75 1.41
CA ARG A 130 -8.34 4.65 2.40
C ARG A 130 -7.63 5.07 3.68
N LEU A 131 -7.49 6.38 3.90
CA LEU A 131 -6.89 6.98 5.09
C LEU A 131 -7.47 6.44 6.40
N ASP A 132 -8.80 6.41 6.47
CA ASP A 132 -9.53 6.10 7.70
C ASP A 132 -10.05 4.66 7.76
N ARG A 133 -10.01 3.93 6.64
CA ARG A 133 -10.57 2.59 6.49
C ARG A 133 -9.86 1.83 5.39
N HIS A 134 -9.58 0.55 5.65
CA HIS A 134 -9.01 -0.38 4.70
C HIS A 134 -9.65 -1.77 4.89
N SER A 135 -9.61 -2.58 3.84
CA SER A 135 -10.03 -3.98 3.80
C SER A 135 -8.82 -4.91 3.80
N ALA A 136 -9.05 -6.21 3.99
CA ALA A 136 -7.98 -7.22 3.83
C ALA A 136 -7.35 -7.18 2.43
N HIS A 137 -8.14 -6.89 1.40
CA HIS A 137 -7.64 -6.68 0.03
C HIS A 137 -6.71 -5.47 -0.06
N ASP A 138 -7.02 -4.36 0.62
CA ASP A 138 -6.18 -3.18 0.63
C ASP A 138 -4.81 -3.45 1.28
N VAL A 139 -4.78 -4.26 2.36
CA VAL A 139 -3.53 -4.74 2.97
C VAL A 139 -2.76 -5.66 2.05
N ARG A 140 -3.46 -6.51 1.28
CA ARG A 140 -2.81 -7.34 0.25
C ARG A 140 -2.16 -6.48 -0.84
N VAL A 141 -2.86 -5.47 -1.34
CA VAL A 141 -2.31 -4.52 -2.32
C VAL A 141 -1.07 -3.80 -1.77
N LEU A 142 -1.14 -3.34 -0.51
CA LEU A 142 0.01 -2.75 0.18
C LEU A 142 1.19 -3.74 0.25
N GLN A 143 0.95 -4.99 0.66
CA GLN A 143 1.99 -6.02 0.78
C GLN A 143 2.70 -6.28 -0.54
N VAL A 144 1.92 -6.49 -1.60
CA VAL A 144 2.40 -6.77 -2.95
C VAL A 144 3.22 -5.58 -3.47
N PHE A 145 2.67 -4.36 -3.37
CA PHE A 145 3.33 -3.18 -3.88
C PHE A 145 4.59 -2.79 -3.09
N THR A 146 4.57 -2.95 -1.76
CA THR A 146 5.76 -2.74 -0.91
C THR A 146 6.90 -3.69 -1.28
N THR A 147 6.56 -4.95 -1.55
CA THR A 147 7.54 -5.97 -1.97
C THR A 147 8.18 -5.58 -3.31
N TRP A 148 7.38 -5.11 -4.27
CA TRP A 148 7.91 -4.61 -5.54
C TRP A 148 8.86 -3.42 -5.37
N VAL A 149 8.47 -2.42 -4.56
CA VAL A 149 9.31 -1.23 -4.34
C VAL A 149 10.63 -1.62 -3.66
N SER A 150 10.61 -2.54 -2.69
CA SER A 150 11.82 -3.07 -2.07
C SER A 150 12.75 -3.72 -3.11
N TYR A 151 12.20 -4.47 -4.06
CA TYR A 151 12.98 -5.05 -5.15
C TYR A 151 13.57 -3.99 -6.08
N VAL A 152 12.78 -2.99 -6.48
CA VAL A 152 13.24 -1.85 -7.29
C VAL A 152 14.43 -1.15 -6.63
N VAL A 153 14.37 -0.91 -5.31
CA VAL A 153 15.48 -0.31 -4.56
C VAL A 153 16.71 -1.20 -4.59
N GLY A 154 16.54 -2.51 -4.37
CA GLY A 154 17.64 -3.48 -4.44
C GLY A 154 18.30 -3.55 -5.82
N ALA A 155 17.54 -3.36 -6.89
CA ALA A 155 18.05 -3.35 -8.26
C ALA A 155 19.00 -2.18 -8.56
N PHE A 156 18.97 -1.11 -7.77
CA PHE A 156 19.88 0.03 -7.91
C PHE A 156 21.22 -0.11 -7.18
N ARG A 157 21.45 -1.21 -6.44
CA ARG A 157 22.66 -1.44 -5.62
C ARG A 157 23.96 -1.18 -6.39
N ASP A 158 24.03 -1.72 -7.60
CA ASP A 158 25.22 -1.69 -8.44
C ASP A 158 25.06 -0.70 -9.60
N SER A 159 24.20 0.32 -9.44
CA SER A 159 24.01 1.33 -10.49
C SER A 159 25.32 2.06 -10.78
N LYS A 160 25.47 2.63 -11.97
CA LYS A 160 26.64 3.48 -12.31
C LYS A 160 26.43 4.96 -12.03
N TRP A 161 25.31 5.34 -11.42
CA TRP A 161 24.94 6.75 -11.23
C TRP A 161 25.41 7.22 -9.86
N THR A 162 26.48 8.01 -9.86
CA THR A 162 27.20 8.45 -8.66
C THR A 162 26.28 8.98 -7.56
N LYS A 163 25.37 9.90 -7.89
CA LYS A 163 24.45 10.50 -6.90
C LYS A 163 23.50 9.48 -6.29
N LEU A 164 22.98 8.55 -7.10
CA LEU A 164 22.12 7.49 -6.59
C LEU A 164 22.92 6.55 -5.71
N ASN A 165 24.12 6.13 -6.13
CA ASN A 165 24.98 5.26 -5.33
C ASN A 165 25.36 5.84 -3.97
N GLU A 166 25.61 7.16 -3.89
CA GLU A 166 25.90 7.84 -2.63
C GLU A 166 24.70 7.80 -1.68
N ALA A 167 23.48 7.97 -2.21
CA ALA A 167 22.24 7.97 -1.42
C ALA A 167 21.66 6.57 -1.19
N TRP A 168 22.04 5.59 -2.02
CA TRP A 168 21.44 4.26 -2.07
C TRP A 168 21.44 3.55 -0.71
N PRO A 169 22.53 3.54 0.10
CA PRO A 169 22.51 2.87 1.40
C PRO A 169 21.43 3.41 2.35
N ALA A 170 21.13 4.71 2.28
CA ALA A 170 20.07 5.31 3.10
C ALA A 170 18.68 4.90 2.57
N ILE A 171 18.49 4.92 1.24
CA ILE A 171 17.23 4.53 0.60
C ILE A 171 16.95 3.03 0.81
N GLU A 172 17.96 2.17 0.70
CA GLU A 172 17.86 0.73 0.98
C GLU A 172 17.44 0.49 2.43
N LYS A 173 18.06 1.20 3.37
CA LYS A 173 17.70 1.11 4.79
C LYS A 173 16.23 1.49 5.02
N GLU A 174 15.79 2.63 4.48
CA GLU A 174 14.39 3.07 4.57
C GLU A 174 13.43 2.05 3.96
N ALA A 175 13.75 1.50 2.79
CA ALA A 175 12.94 0.48 2.12
C ALA A 175 12.85 -0.81 2.93
N LYS A 176 13.95 -1.25 3.53
CA LYS A 176 14.00 -2.45 4.37
C LYS A 176 13.22 -2.27 5.67
N GLU A 177 13.35 -1.12 6.32
CA GLU A 177 12.58 -0.77 7.52
C GLU A 177 11.08 -0.71 7.20
N GLY A 178 10.70 -0.05 6.10
CA GLY A 178 9.32 0.00 5.61
C GLY A 178 8.75 -1.39 5.28
N TRP A 179 9.55 -2.26 4.65
CA TRP A 179 9.14 -3.64 4.37
C TRP A 179 8.92 -4.46 5.65
N HIS A 180 9.81 -4.36 6.64
CA HIS A 180 9.63 -5.03 7.93
C HIS A 180 8.41 -4.51 8.69
N SER A 181 8.19 -3.20 8.68
CA SER A 181 7.02 -2.55 9.26
C SER A 181 5.72 -3.04 8.61
N MET A 182 5.67 -3.09 7.28
CA MET A 182 4.56 -3.65 6.52
C MET A 182 4.35 -5.14 6.81
N ALA A 183 5.41 -5.95 6.89
CA ALA A 183 5.30 -7.38 7.16
C ALA A 183 4.72 -7.66 8.56
N ASP A 184 5.10 -6.87 9.56
CA ASP A 184 4.48 -6.90 10.89
C ASP A 184 3.01 -6.48 10.84
N TYR A 185 2.68 -5.46 10.04
CA TYR A 185 1.30 -5.02 9.83
C TYR A 185 0.43 -6.12 9.20
N VAL A 186 0.89 -6.76 8.12
CA VAL A 186 0.21 -7.90 7.49
C VAL A 186 -0.02 -9.04 8.49
N LYS A 187 0.98 -9.35 9.32
CA LYS A 187 0.85 -10.38 10.36
C LYS A 187 -0.22 -10.01 11.39
N LYS A 188 -0.28 -8.74 11.82
CA LYS A 188 -1.32 -8.23 12.72
C LYS A 188 -2.71 -8.30 12.08
N THR A 189 -2.84 -7.92 10.81
CA THR A 189 -4.10 -8.02 10.05
C THR A 189 -4.55 -9.47 9.95
N LYS A 190 -3.66 -10.39 9.57
CA LYS A 190 -3.96 -11.83 9.46
C LYS A 190 -4.47 -12.44 10.77
N ASN A 191 -3.95 -11.97 11.90
CA ASN A 191 -4.33 -12.47 13.22
C ASN A 191 -5.55 -11.75 13.82
N GLY A 192 -6.17 -10.81 13.09
CA GLY A 192 -7.27 -9.99 13.60
C GLY A 192 -6.85 -9.09 14.77
N THR A 193 -5.55 -8.80 14.91
CA THR A 193 -4.98 -7.98 16.00
C THR A 193 -4.55 -6.59 15.54
N ALA A 194 -4.75 -6.26 14.26
CA ALA A 194 -4.73 -4.87 13.78
C ALA A 194 -6.01 -4.15 14.27
N LEU A 195 -6.16 -4.03 15.59
CA LEU A 195 -7.43 -3.71 16.27
C LEU A 195 -7.66 -2.19 16.48
N ASP A 196 -6.98 -1.32 15.74
CA ASP A 196 -7.33 0.10 15.70
C ASP A 196 -7.62 0.54 14.25
N PRO A 197 -8.83 1.03 13.93
CA PRO A 197 -9.13 1.71 12.66
C PRO A 197 -8.26 2.95 12.39
N LYS A 198 -7.52 3.43 13.40
CA LYS A 198 -6.52 4.50 13.33
C LYS A 198 -5.08 4.00 13.32
N ASP A 199 -4.85 2.69 13.47
CA ASP A 199 -3.53 2.12 13.21
C ASP A 199 -3.21 2.32 11.73
N ASN A 200 -2.02 2.85 11.52
CA ASN A 200 -1.78 3.88 10.53
C ASN A 200 -1.53 3.25 9.15
N TYR A 201 -2.52 2.55 8.58
CA TYR A 201 -2.47 1.97 7.23
C TYR A 201 -1.88 2.97 6.20
N ALA A 202 -2.27 4.23 6.33
CA ALA A 202 -1.74 5.33 5.54
C ALA A 202 -0.23 5.56 5.70
N ILE A 203 0.37 5.30 6.88
CA ILE A 203 1.81 5.48 7.14
C ILE A 203 2.64 4.64 6.19
N HIS A 204 2.24 3.39 5.93
CA HIS A 204 2.99 2.50 5.06
C HIS A 204 2.97 3.00 3.61
N TRP A 205 1.86 3.59 3.17
CA TRP A 205 1.77 4.24 1.86
C TRP A 205 2.54 5.56 1.79
N ILE A 206 2.57 6.33 2.87
CA ILE A 206 3.36 7.57 2.98
C ILE A 206 4.85 7.23 2.91
N GLU A 207 5.30 6.19 3.62
CA GLU A 207 6.67 5.66 3.58
C GLU A 207 7.03 5.22 2.15
N LEU A 208 6.18 4.43 1.49
CA LEU A 208 6.38 4.04 0.09
C LEU A 208 6.51 5.24 -0.85
N ASN A 209 5.61 6.22 -0.72
CA ASN A 209 5.66 7.44 -1.52
C ASN A 209 6.93 8.26 -1.24
N SER A 210 7.45 8.23 -0.01
CA SER A 210 8.72 8.87 0.37
C SER A 210 9.91 8.18 -0.29
N ILE A 211 10.00 6.84 -0.21
CA ILE A 211 11.06 6.04 -0.86
C ILE A 211 11.09 6.31 -2.36
N LEU A 212 9.93 6.25 -3.02
CA LEU A 212 9.83 6.53 -4.46
C LEU A 212 10.20 7.97 -4.79
N TYR A 213 9.85 8.93 -3.93
CA TYR A 213 10.24 10.33 -4.10
C TYR A 213 11.76 10.52 -3.98
N SER A 214 12.39 9.86 -3.01
CA SER A 214 13.85 9.85 -2.85
C SER A 214 14.52 9.33 -4.11
N LEU A 215 14.07 8.19 -4.66
CA LEU A 215 14.58 7.68 -5.94
C LEU A 215 14.44 8.70 -7.07
N ILE A 216 13.27 9.31 -7.26
CA ILE A 216 13.07 10.35 -8.28
C ILE A 216 14.04 11.51 -8.10
N ARG A 217 14.24 11.99 -6.87
CA ARG A 217 15.12 13.13 -6.60
C ARG A 217 16.57 12.88 -7.08
N PHE A 218 17.05 11.66 -6.95
CA PHE A 218 18.40 11.28 -7.38
C PHE A 218 18.47 10.85 -8.85
N LEU A 219 17.34 10.51 -9.48
CA LEU A 219 17.24 10.09 -10.89
C LEU A 219 16.82 11.22 -11.86
N ALA A 220 16.07 12.23 -11.40
CA ALA A 220 15.47 13.26 -12.25
C ALA A 220 16.36 14.50 -12.44
N TYR A 221 17.60 14.48 -11.96
CA TYR A 221 18.48 15.63 -12.09
C TYR A 221 19.01 15.75 -13.53
N PRO A 222 18.77 16.85 -14.23
CA PRO A 222 19.45 17.11 -15.48
C PRO A 222 20.97 17.23 -15.20
N LYS A 223 21.79 16.58 -16.03
CA LYS A 223 23.19 16.99 -16.21
C LYS A 223 23.23 18.27 -17.03
#